data_AF-A0A970KBR4-F1
#
_entry.id   AF-A0A970KBR4-F1
#
_cell.length_a   1.000
_cell.length_b   1.000
_cell.length_c   1.000
_cell.angle_alpha   90.00
_cell.angle_beta   90.00
_cell.angle_gamma   90.00
#
_symmetry.space_group_name_H-M   'P 1'
#
loop_
_entity.id
_entity.type
_entity.pdbx_description
1 polymer ?
#
loop_
_entity_poly.entity_id
_entity_poly.type
_entity_poly.pdbx_seq_one_letter_code
_entity_poly.pdbx_strand_id
1 'polypeptide(L)'
;MPVSDRLFVCNCLYTTILNDTNNFVNANTDTDVFIFASKLVNLGVKPNEQYRYFFLQHSAEELRYIGETLSTIELHYQRKILFMYSTLAMSKKNNIDPESIMNATRWVQGIIGIEVITYLREEKEGVYKISLRSETIDVNRIAVRYGGGGHKQAAGCYFYGTLAEAKDKLLKDVINALECHNG
;
A
#
# COMPACT_ATOMS: atom_id res chain seq x y z
N MET A 1 15.04 -0.98 34.03
CA MET A 1 13.72 -1.10 33.38
C MET A 1 13.08 -2.43 33.78
N PRO A 2 11.84 -2.43 34.29
CA PRO A 2 11.04 -3.63 34.55
C PRO A 2 11.00 -4.60 33.36
N VAL A 3 10.79 -5.89 33.63
CA VAL A 3 10.75 -6.93 32.58
C VAL A 3 9.60 -6.68 31.60
N SER A 4 8.44 -6.25 32.10
CA SER A 4 7.27 -5.87 31.29
C SER A 4 7.60 -4.78 30.28
N ASP A 5 8.28 -3.74 30.73
CA ASP A 5 8.58 -2.56 29.93
C ASP A 5 9.64 -2.89 28.86
N ARG A 6 10.60 -3.75 29.22
CA ARG A 6 11.57 -4.28 28.26
C ARG A 6 10.89 -5.08 27.16
N LEU A 7 9.98 -5.98 27.53
CA LEU A 7 9.27 -6.79 26.56
C LEU A 7 8.38 -5.93 25.65
N PHE A 8 7.73 -4.90 26.19
CA PHE A 8 6.97 -3.93 25.41
C PHE A 8 7.84 -3.27 24.35
N VAL A 9 9.01 -2.72 24.72
CA VAL A 9 9.95 -2.12 23.77
C VAL A 9 10.39 -3.12 22.70
N CYS A 10 10.69 -4.36 23.10
CA CYS A 10 11.10 -5.39 22.13
C CYS A 10 9.98 -5.74 21.14
N ASN A 11 8.72 -5.81 21.59
CA ASN A 11 7.56 -6.02 20.71
C ASN A 11 7.37 -4.85 19.73
N CYS A 12 7.54 -3.60 20.20
CA CYS A 12 7.49 -2.43 19.32
C CYS A 12 8.58 -2.49 18.24
N LEU A 13 9.83 -2.78 18.62
CA LEU A 13 10.94 -2.92 17.68
C LEU A 13 10.69 -4.03 16.66
N TYR A 14 10.20 -5.18 17.12
CA TYR A 14 9.88 -6.29 16.22
C TYR A 14 8.74 -5.94 15.26
N THR A 15 7.73 -5.20 15.72
CA THR A 15 6.63 -4.71 14.88
C THR A 15 7.14 -3.74 13.80
N THR A 16 8.11 -2.88 14.12
CA THR A 16 8.75 -2.01 13.11
C THR A 16 9.47 -2.84 12.04
N ILE A 17 10.20 -3.89 12.44
CA ILE A 17 10.82 -4.82 11.48
C ILE A 17 9.76 -5.42 10.57
N LEU A 18 8.68 -5.96 11.14
CA LEU A 18 7.56 -6.55 10.38
C LEU A 18 6.97 -5.55 9.37
N ASN A 19 6.76 -4.30 9.77
CA ASN A 19 6.20 -3.29 8.89
C ASN A 19 7.14 -2.91 7.74
N ASP A 20 8.39 -2.56 8.05
CA ASP A 20 9.31 -1.96 7.07
C ASP A 20 9.87 -2.99 6.07
N THR A 21 9.96 -4.24 6.50
CA THR A 21 10.38 -5.36 5.66
C THR A 21 9.21 -6.05 4.96
N ASN A 22 7.97 -5.60 5.20
CA ASN A 22 6.76 -6.30 4.78
C ASN A 22 6.81 -7.79 5.16
N ASN A 23 7.03 -8.06 6.44
CA ASN A 23 7.21 -9.40 6.98
C ASN A 23 8.37 -10.17 6.31
N PHE A 24 9.54 -9.54 6.22
CA PHE A 24 10.79 -10.10 5.68
C PHE A 24 10.74 -10.42 4.17
N VAL A 25 9.84 -9.80 3.41
CA VAL A 25 9.66 -10.03 1.97
C VAL A 25 10.37 -8.96 1.12
N ASN A 26 10.45 -7.73 1.61
CA ASN A 26 11.02 -6.62 0.85
C ASN A 26 12.55 -6.75 0.69
N ALA A 27 13.10 -6.11 -0.35
CA ALA A 27 14.52 -6.15 -0.68
C ALA A 27 15.47 -5.56 0.39
N ASN A 28 14.94 -4.79 1.36
CA ASN A 28 15.69 -4.31 2.52
C ASN A 28 15.84 -5.37 3.63
N THR A 29 15.35 -6.59 3.41
CA THR A 29 15.52 -7.71 4.34
C THR A 29 16.90 -8.36 4.12
N ASP A 30 17.82 -8.13 5.05
CA ASP A 30 19.19 -8.65 4.99
C ASP A 30 19.59 -9.44 6.25
N THR A 31 20.85 -9.87 6.31
CA THR A 31 21.39 -10.64 7.44
C THR A 31 21.28 -9.88 8.77
N ASP A 32 21.48 -8.57 8.77
CA ASP A 32 21.45 -7.76 10.00
C ASP A 32 20.03 -7.67 10.56
N VAL A 33 19.03 -7.56 9.68
CA VAL A 33 17.60 -7.64 10.05
C VAL A 33 17.29 -8.96 10.77
N PHE A 34 17.74 -10.10 10.22
CA PHE A 34 17.50 -11.41 10.84
C PHE A 34 18.24 -11.58 12.18
N ILE A 35 19.49 -11.11 12.28
CA ILE A 35 20.25 -11.14 13.53
C ILE A 35 19.54 -10.29 14.60
N PHE A 36 19.06 -9.10 14.23
CA PHE A 36 18.36 -8.23 15.16
C PHE A 36 17.03 -8.83 15.61
N ALA A 37 16.23 -9.37 14.69
CA ALA A 37 15.00 -10.09 15.02
C ALA A 37 15.27 -11.28 15.97
N SER A 38 16.33 -12.07 15.73
CA SER A 38 16.73 -13.18 16.60
C SER A 38 17.04 -12.71 18.03
N LYS A 39 17.75 -11.59 18.19
CA LYS A 39 18.02 -11.00 19.51
C LYS A 39 16.73 -10.62 20.24
N LEU A 40 15.75 -10.06 19.54
CA LEU A 40 14.45 -9.70 20.12
C LEU A 40 13.67 -10.95 20.56
N VAL A 41 13.70 -12.03 19.78
CA VAL A 41 13.09 -13.31 20.14
C VAL A 41 13.75 -13.91 21.38
N ASN A 42 15.08 -13.87 21.48
CA ASN A 42 15.81 -14.28 22.68
C ASN A 42 15.45 -13.45 23.93
N LEU A 43 14.96 -12.22 23.75
CA LEU A 43 14.46 -11.35 24.82
C LEU A 43 12.98 -11.58 25.16
N GLY A 44 12.33 -12.56 24.53
CA GLY A 44 10.96 -13.00 24.84
C GLY A 44 9.90 -12.54 23.84
N VAL A 45 10.26 -11.86 22.75
CA VAL A 45 9.31 -11.56 21.68
C VAL A 45 8.83 -12.86 21.04
N LYS A 46 7.53 -12.95 20.80
CA LYS A 46 6.90 -14.09 20.13
C LYS A 46 6.45 -13.69 18.73
N PRO A 47 7.19 -14.05 17.67
CA PRO A 47 6.90 -13.62 16.30
C PRO A 47 5.49 -13.91 15.83
N ASN A 48 4.94 -15.08 16.18
CA ASN A 48 3.59 -15.49 15.82
C ASN A 48 2.52 -14.56 16.43
N GLU A 49 2.69 -14.17 17.69
CA GLU A 49 1.79 -13.23 18.35
C GLU A 49 1.92 -11.85 17.71
N GLN A 50 3.14 -11.36 17.46
CA GLN A 50 3.36 -10.06 16.82
C GLN A 50 2.73 -9.99 15.42
N TYR A 51 2.93 -11.03 14.60
CA TYR A 51 2.28 -11.14 13.30
C TYR A 51 0.76 -11.14 13.41
N ARG A 52 0.19 -11.92 14.34
CA ARG A 52 -1.26 -11.98 14.54
C ARG A 52 -1.84 -10.64 15.00
N TYR A 53 -1.16 -9.92 15.88
CA TYR A 53 -1.61 -8.62 16.37
C TYR A 53 -1.45 -7.51 15.33
N PHE A 54 -0.44 -7.58 14.47
CA PHE A 54 -0.16 -6.52 13.50
C PHE A 54 -0.86 -6.74 12.14
N PHE A 55 -0.86 -7.97 11.63
CA PHE A 55 -1.36 -8.29 10.27
C PHE A 55 -2.70 -9.02 10.22
N LEU A 56 -3.13 -9.70 11.29
CA LEU A 56 -4.32 -10.56 11.25
C LEU A 56 -5.52 -9.98 12.01
N GLN A 57 -5.55 -8.67 12.26
CA GLN A 57 -6.65 -8.00 12.96
C GLN A 57 -7.70 -7.42 11.99
N HIS A 58 -8.08 -8.19 10.97
CA HIS A 58 -9.07 -7.74 9.98
C HIS A 58 -10.50 -8.08 10.40
N SER A 59 -11.41 -7.12 10.28
CA SER A 59 -12.85 -7.39 10.40
C SER A 59 -13.41 -7.99 9.11
N ALA A 60 -14.57 -8.64 9.20
CA ALA A 60 -15.24 -9.17 8.01
C ALA A 60 -15.69 -8.03 7.07
N GLU A 61 -16.06 -6.89 7.63
CA GLU A 61 -16.44 -5.67 6.93
C GLU A 61 -15.25 -5.07 6.16
N GLU A 62 -14.06 -5.05 6.78
CA GLU A 62 -12.82 -4.61 6.14
C GLU A 62 -12.51 -5.51 4.93
N LEU A 63 -12.55 -6.84 5.12
CA LEU A 63 -12.30 -7.79 4.05
C LEU A 63 -13.35 -7.70 2.93
N ARG A 64 -14.61 -7.42 3.26
CA ARG A 64 -15.66 -7.21 2.24
C ARG A 64 -15.40 -5.94 1.43
N TYR A 65 -15.03 -4.84 2.08
CA TYR A 65 -14.63 -3.61 1.40
C TYR A 65 -13.39 -3.80 0.51
N ILE A 66 -12.38 -4.55 0.98
CA ILE A 66 -11.22 -4.93 0.18
C ILE A 66 -11.68 -5.74 -1.04
N GLY A 67 -12.54 -6.75 -0.86
CA GLY A 67 -13.08 -7.54 -1.97
C GLY A 67 -13.83 -6.69 -3.02
N GLU A 68 -14.65 -5.73 -2.58
CA GLU A 68 -15.32 -4.78 -3.48
C GLU A 68 -14.31 -3.91 -4.24
N THR A 69 -13.26 -3.44 -3.56
CA THR A 69 -12.17 -2.67 -4.18
C THR A 69 -11.41 -3.49 -5.21
N LEU A 70 -11.03 -4.74 -4.89
CA LEU A 70 -10.34 -5.65 -5.81
C LEU A 70 -11.22 -6.04 -7.01
N SER A 71 -12.54 -6.05 -6.84
CA SER A 71 -13.47 -6.31 -7.94
C SER A 71 -13.51 -5.18 -8.98
N THR A 72 -12.91 -4.02 -8.69
CA THR A 72 -12.78 -2.89 -9.62
C THR A 72 -11.52 -2.91 -10.47
N ILE A 73 -10.69 -3.94 -10.33
CA ILE A 73 -9.41 -4.03 -11.04
C ILE A 73 -9.63 -3.98 -12.55
N GLU A 74 -8.91 -3.06 -13.19
CA GLU A 74 -8.79 -2.92 -14.63
C GLU A 74 -7.32 -2.97 -15.05
N LEU A 75 -7.06 -3.52 -16.23
CA LEU A 75 -5.72 -3.64 -16.77
C LEU A 75 -5.57 -2.77 -18.01
N HIS A 76 -4.53 -1.94 -18.02
CA HIS A 76 -4.25 -0.95 -19.05
C HIS A 76 -2.86 -1.14 -19.63
N TYR A 77 -2.62 -0.52 -20.80
CA TYR A 77 -1.31 -0.49 -21.47
C TYR A 77 -0.66 -1.88 -21.58
N GLN A 78 -1.26 -2.76 -22.40
CA GLN A 78 -0.81 -4.14 -22.60
C GLN A 78 -0.69 -4.94 -21.28
N ARG A 79 -1.59 -4.65 -20.33
CA ARG A 79 -1.63 -5.26 -18.99
C ARG A 79 -0.42 -4.94 -18.10
N LYS A 80 0.31 -3.86 -18.38
CA LYS A 80 1.42 -3.38 -17.55
C LYS A 80 0.97 -2.45 -16.42
N ILE A 81 -0.23 -1.88 -16.53
CA ILE A 81 -0.80 -0.98 -15.52
C ILE A 81 -2.01 -1.67 -14.89
N LEU A 82 -2.01 -1.76 -13.56
CA LEU A 82 -3.19 -2.08 -12.77
C LEU A 82 -3.84 -0.80 -12.28
N PHE A 83 -5.13 -0.63 -12.59
CA PHE A 83 -5.97 0.43 -12.04
C PHE A 83 -7.04 -0.19 -11.17
N MET A 84 -7.25 0.37 -9.98
CA MET A 84 -8.37 0.01 -9.12
C MET A 84 -8.84 1.23 -8.33
N TYR A 85 -10.05 1.16 -7.82
CA TYR A 85 -10.62 2.25 -7.04
C TYR A 85 -11.60 1.75 -5.98
N SER A 86 -11.89 2.61 -5.03
CA SER A 86 -12.93 2.41 -4.03
C SER A 86 -13.76 3.68 -3.88
N THR A 87 -15.07 3.54 -3.72
CA THR A 87 -15.97 4.67 -3.61
C THR A 87 -16.46 4.89 -2.18
N LEU A 88 -17.02 6.07 -1.91
CA LEU A 88 -17.71 6.36 -0.66
C LEU A 88 -18.89 5.42 -0.41
N ALA A 89 -19.55 4.95 -1.47
CA ALA A 89 -20.66 4.01 -1.33
C ALA A 89 -20.17 2.66 -0.77
N MET A 90 -19.01 2.18 -1.21
CA MET A 90 -18.40 0.93 -0.72
C MET A 90 -18.02 1.05 0.76
N SER A 91 -17.42 2.17 1.17
CA SER A 91 -17.04 2.38 2.58
C SER A 91 -18.24 2.54 3.49
N LYS A 92 -19.24 3.34 3.09
CA LYS A 92 -20.51 3.51 3.82
C LYS A 92 -21.27 2.19 3.97
N LYS A 93 -21.36 1.40 2.90
CA LYS A 93 -22.03 0.10 2.90
C LYS A 93 -21.41 -0.87 3.92
N ASN A 94 -20.08 -0.81 4.08
CA ASN A 94 -19.35 -1.68 5.00
C ASN A 94 -19.11 -1.06 6.38
N ASN A 95 -19.52 0.19 6.60
CA ASN A 95 -19.29 0.94 7.85
C ASN A 95 -17.81 0.95 8.27
N ILE A 96 -16.92 1.21 7.30
CA ILE A 96 -15.47 1.31 7.54
C ILE A 96 -14.99 2.73 7.24
N ASP A 97 -14.06 3.21 8.06
CA ASP A 97 -13.20 4.34 7.71
C ASP A 97 -12.08 3.87 6.78
N PRO A 98 -12.08 4.25 5.48
CA PRO A 98 -11.06 3.79 4.54
C PRO A 98 -9.63 4.17 4.93
N GLU A 99 -9.43 5.21 5.75
CA GLU A 99 -8.11 5.60 6.26
C GLU A 99 -7.54 4.61 7.28
N SER A 100 -8.42 3.93 8.02
CA SER A 100 -8.06 2.96 9.06
C SER A 100 -7.67 1.59 8.50
N ILE A 101 -7.96 1.33 7.21
CA ILE A 101 -7.69 0.07 6.54
C ILE A 101 -6.22 0.01 6.10
N MET A 102 -5.62 -1.16 6.26
CA MET A 102 -4.35 -1.47 5.63
C MET A 102 -4.41 -1.18 4.12
N ASN A 103 -3.42 -0.46 3.58
CA ASN A 103 -3.45 0.02 2.20
C ASN A 103 -3.78 -1.11 1.20
N ALA A 104 -4.90 -0.97 0.48
CA ALA A 104 -5.42 -1.98 -0.46
C ALA A 104 -4.40 -2.38 -1.53
N THR A 105 -3.45 -1.50 -1.87
CA THR A 105 -2.35 -1.81 -2.81
C THR A 105 -1.47 -2.98 -2.37
N ARG A 106 -1.43 -3.32 -1.07
CA ARG A 106 -0.69 -4.50 -0.56
C ARG A 106 -1.24 -5.82 -1.12
N TRP A 107 -2.55 -5.91 -1.38
CA TRP A 107 -3.19 -7.13 -1.89
C TRP A 107 -2.92 -7.41 -3.37
N VAL A 108 -2.45 -6.40 -4.10
CA VAL A 108 -2.18 -6.46 -5.54
C VAL A 108 -0.69 -6.26 -5.86
N GLN A 109 0.16 -6.23 -4.82
CA GLN A 109 1.61 -6.14 -4.98
C GLN A 109 2.16 -7.44 -5.59
N GLY A 110 3.08 -7.33 -6.55
CA GLY A 110 3.73 -8.49 -7.17
C GLY A 110 2.86 -9.26 -8.18
N ILE A 111 1.76 -8.68 -8.67
CA ILE A 111 1.01 -9.29 -9.77
C ILE A 111 1.91 -9.39 -11.01
N ILE A 112 1.99 -10.61 -11.56
CA ILE A 112 2.85 -10.94 -12.70
C ILE A 112 2.53 -10.03 -13.89
N GLY A 113 3.57 -9.39 -14.42
CA GLY A 113 3.48 -8.53 -15.60
C GLY A 113 3.03 -7.10 -15.34
N ILE A 114 2.70 -6.74 -14.09
CA ILE A 114 2.34 -5.37 -13.72
C ILE A 114 3.59 -4.59 -13.34
N GLU A 115 3.78 -3.44 -14.00
CA GLU A 115 4.87 -2.50 -13.74
C GLU A 115 4.44 -1.33 -12.85
N VAL A 116 3.15 -0.95 -12.92
CA VAL A 116 2.59 0.18 -12.16
C VAL A 116 1.22 -0.19 -11.59
N ILE A 117 1.03 0.07 -10.30
CA ILE A 117 -0.26 -0.04 -9.62
C ILE A 117 -0.75 1.38 -9.30
N THR A 118 -2.00 1.64 -9.68
CA THR A 118 -2.72 2.89 -9.43
C THR A 118 -3.98 2.59 -8.63
N TYR A 119 -4.12 3.25 -7.48
CA TYR A 119 -5.29 3.10 -6.62
C TYR A 119 -5.91 4.46 -6.29
N LEU A 120 -7.19 4.62 -6.63
CA LEU A 120 -7.97 5.81 -6.32
C LEU A 120 -8.96 5.51 -5.19
N ARG A 121 -8.76 6.15 -4.04
CA ARG A 121 -9.66 6.05 -2.89
C ARG A 121 -10.49 7.33 -2.77
N GLU A 122 -11.80 7.24 -2.91
CA GLU A 122 -12.69 8.39 -2.73
C GLU A 122 -12.83 8.73 -1.24
N GLU A 123 -12.38 9.93 -0.86
CA GLU A 123 -12.41 10.43 0.53
C GLU A 123 -13.64 11.30 0.80
N LYS A 124 -14.03 12.07 -0.22
CA LYS A 124 -15.22 12.94 -0.26
C LYS A 124 -15.74 12.95 -1.69
N GLU A 125 -16.96 13.42 -1.87
CA GLU A 125 -17.54 13.54 -3.20
C GLU A 125 -16.61 14.35 -4.11
N GLY A 126 -16.13 13.71 -5.18
CA GLY A 126 -15.19 14.29 -6.12
C GLY A 126 -13.77 14.53 -5.59
N VAL A 127 -13.37 13.90 -4.48
CA VAL A 127 -12.01 14.00 -3.91
C VAL A 127 -11.43 12.61 -3.78
N TYR A 128 -10.36 12.35 -4.53
CA TYR A 128 -9.69 11.06 -4.56
C TYR A 128 -8.27 11.16 -4.04
N LYS A 129 -7.92 10.31 -3.08
CA LYS A 129 -6.53 10.04 -2.70
C LYS A 129 -5.98 9.01 -3.67
N ILE A 130 -4.94 9.39 -4.41
CA ILE A 130 -4.26 8.53 -5.37
C ILE A 130 -3.04 7.93 -4.68
N SER A 131 -2.91 6.61 -4.76
CA SER A 131 -1.70 5.87 -4.40
C SER A 131 -1.07 5.25 -5.63
N LEU A 132 0.23 5.50 -5.81
CA LEU A 132 1.03 4.96 -6.90
C LEU A 132 2.12 4.05 -6.36
N ARG A 133 2.32 2.93 -7.04
CA ARG A 133 3.44 2.01 -6.81
C ARG A 133 4.02 1.58 -8.14
N SER A 134 5.35 1.52 -8.23
CA SER A 134 6.04 0.97 -9.40
C SER A 134 7.41 0.44 -9.00
N GLU A 135 7.85 -0.62 -9.69
CA GLU A 135 9.21 -1.12 -9.61
C GLU A 135 10.10 -0.59 -10.74
N THR A 136 9.52 -0.08 -11.83
CA THR A 136 10.24 0.32 -13.05
C THR A 136 10.37 1.83 -13.23
N ILE A 137 9.35 2.61 -12.88
CA ILE A 137 9.32 4.07 -13.10
C ILE A 137 9.28 4.89 -11.80
N ASP A 138 9.74 6.16 -11.89
CA ASP A 138 9.65 7.12 -10.80
C ASP A 138 8.24 7.72 -10.68
N VAL A 139 7.40 7.13 -9.84
CA VAL A 139 6.02 7.58 -9.62
C VAL A 139 5.92 8.86 -8.79
N ASN A 140 6.98 9.26 -8.07
CA ASN A 140 7.00 10.53 -7.36
C ASN A 140 6.94 11.71 -8.34
N ARG A 141 7.58 11.61 -9.50
CA ARG A 141 7.50 12.64 -10.55
C ARG A 141 6.08 12.83 -11.08
N ILE A 142 5.25 11.80 -11.06
CA ILE A 142 3.82 11.89 -11.40
C ILE A 142 3.07 12.57 -10.26
N ALA A 143 3.22 12.08 -9.03
CA ALA A 143 2.51 12.60 -7.86
C ALA A 143 2.74 14.11 -7.62
N VAL A 144 3.97 14.60 -7.81
CA VAL A 144 4.32 16.02 -7.65
C VAL A 144 3.56 16.93 -8.62
N ARG A 145 3.20 16.46 -9.83
CA ARG A 145 2.39 17.23 -10.78
C ARG A 145 0.99 17.54 -10.25
N TYR A 146 0.50 16.70 -9.34
CA TYR A 146 -0.78 16.83 -8.66
C TYR A 146 -0.63 17.39 -7.24
N GLY A 147 0.50 18.04 -6.93
CA GLY A 147 0.75 18.64 -5.61
C GLY A 147 1.00 17.63 -4.49
N GLY A 148 1.25 16.36 -4.83
CA GLY A 148 1.61 15.32 -3.87
C GLY A 148 3.11 15.06 -3.80
N GLY A 149 3.48 13.83 -3.44
CA GLY A 149 4.87 13.39 -3.37
C GLY A 149 5.06 12.01 -2.73
N GLY A 150 6.32 11.62 -2.55
CA GLY A 150 6.72 10.38 -1.91
C GLY A 150 8.09 9.89 -2.38
N HIS A 151 8.26 8.58 -2.43
CA HIS A 151 9.46 7.91 -2.94
C HIS A 151 9.30 7.53 -4.40
N LYS A 152 10.43 7.27 -5.07
CA LYS A 152 10.47 6.87 -6.49
C LYS A 152 9.54 5.71 -6.81
N GLN A 153 9.48 4.70 -5.93
CA GLN A 153 8.67 3.49 -6.12
C GLN A 153 7.26 3.60 -5.50
N ALA A 154 7.00 4.66 -4.74
CA ALA A 154 5.84 4.76 -3.86
C ALA A 154 5.48 6.22 -3.56
N ALA A 155 4.46 6.75 -4.21
CA ALA A 155 4.02 8.14 -4.05
C ALA A 155 2.51 8.27 -3.99
N GLY A 156 2.02 9.43 -3.56
CA GLY A 156 0.60 9.72 -3.55
C GLY A 156 0.29 11.19 -3.71
N CYS A 157 -0.93 11.48 -4.14
CA CYS A 157 -1.45 12.83 -4.33
C CYS A 157 -2.98 12.85 -4.13
N TYR A 158 -3.56 14.04 -4.16
CA TYR A 158 -5.01 14.21 -4.20
C TYR A 158 -5.44 14.69 -5.57
N PHE A 159 -6.60 14.22 -6.00
CA PHE A 159 -7.27 14.68 -7.21
C PHE A 159 -8.66 15.19 -6.88
N TYR A 160 -9.06 16.28 -7.53
CA TYR A 160 -10.35 16.93 -7.37
C TYR A 160 -11.08 16.91 -8.72
N GLY A 161 -12.26 16.30 -8.77
CA GLY A 161 -13.03 16.07 -9.99
C GLY A 161 -13.73 14.71 -9.95
N THR A 162 -14.13 14.19 -11.11
CA THR A 162 -14.78 12.88 -11.21
C THR A 162 -13.78 11.73 -11.26
N LEU A 163 -14.22 10.52 -10.90
CA LEU A 163 -13.42 9.29 -11.05
C LEU A 163 -12.92 9.11 -12.50
N ALA A 164 -13.76 9.40 -13.49
CA ALA A 164 -13.40 9.28 -14.91
C ALA A 164 -12.28 10.25 -15.29
N GLU A 165 -12.38 11.52 -14.89
CA GLU A 165 -11.32 12.51 -15.14
C GLU A 165 -10.01 12.15 -14.44
N ALA A 166 -10.10 11.67 -13.19
CA ALA A 166 -8.95 11.22 -12.41
C ALA A 166 -8.25 10.04 -13.11
N LYS A 167 -9.03 9.05 -13.53
CA LYS A 167 -8.55 7.87 -14.27
C LYS A 167 -7.88 8.25 -15.57
N ASP A 168 -8.54 9.04 -16.42
CA ASP A 168 -8.04 9.38 -17.75
C ASP A 168 -6.73 10.16 -17.69
N LYS A 169 -6.67 11.19 -16.81
CA LYS A 169 -5.45 11.99 -16.64
C LYS A 169 -4.31 11.16 -16.06
N LEU A 170 -4.60 10.34 -15.04
CA LEU A 170 -3.58 9.53 -14.39
C LEU A 170 -3.03 8.46 -15.34
N LEU A 171 -3.90 7.74 -16.06
CA LEU A 171 -3.47 6.73 -17.02
C LEU A 171 -2.60 7.34 -18.12
N LYS A 172 -2.98 8.51 -18.64
CA LYS A 172 -2.18 9.23 -19.62
C LYS A 172 -0.77 9.55 -19.10
N ASP A 173 -0.65 10.08 -17.89
CA ASP A 173 0.65 10.40 -17.29
C ASP A 173 1.51 9.16 -17.03
N VAL A 174 0.90 8.08 -16.55
CA VAL A 174 1.59 6.81 -16.29
C VAL A 174 2.07 6.17 -17.60
N ILE A 175 1.23 6.15 -18.64
CA ILE A 175 1.61 5.64 -19.97
C ILE A 175 2.78 6.42 -20.54
N ASN A 176 2.72 7.75 -20.52
CA ASN A 176 3.84 8.59 -20.99
C ASN A 176 5.13 8.30 -20.22
N ALA A 177 5.03 8.08 -18.90
CA ALA A 177 6.20 7.75 -18.09
C ALA A 177 6.79 6.37 -18.44
N LEU A 178 5.95 5.38 -18.74
CA LEU A 178 6.37 4.05 -19.18
C LEU A 178 6.98 4.09 -20.59
N GLU A 179 6.44 4.87 -21.52
CA GLU A 179 7.00 5.03 -22.87
C GLU A 179 8.39 5.67 -22.81
N CYS A 180 8.57 6.75 -22.04
CA CYS A 180 9.88 7.39 -21.84
C CYS A 180 10.92 6.52 -21.12
N HIS A 181 10.49 5.47 -20.40
CA HIS A 181 11.38 4.54 -19.73
C HIS A 181 11.84 3.40 -20.65
N ASN A 182 10.97 2.99 -21.59
CA ASN A 182 11.21 1.86 -22.49
C ASN A 182 11.81 2.26 -23.85
N GLY A 183 11.81 3.55 -24.19
CA GLY A 183 12.46 4.11 -25.39
C GLY A 183 13.86 4.63 -25.09
#